data_AF-A0A540M9T9-F1
#
_entry.id   AF-A0A540M9T9-F1
#
_cell.length_a   1.000
_cell.length_b   1.000
_cell.length_c   1.000
_cell.angle_alpha   90.00
_cell.angle_beta   90.00
_cell.angle_gamma   90.00
#
_symmetry.space_group_name_H-M   'P 1'
#
loop_
_entity.id
_entity.type
_entity.pdbx_description
1 polymer ?
#
loop_
_entity_poly.entity_id
_entity_poly.type
_entity_poly.pdbx_seq_one_letter_code
_entity_poly.pdbx_strand_id
1 'polypeptide(L)'
;MMKLTRSNWVTWKSRMEDMLYCQDLHEPIEGINSKPENMSDANWTKMNRKNIATIRQWMDESIYHHVSKETDVQALWKKFESLFEKKTAAKKTILIKELVNMKYVEDVSVTKHFNNLQNVINQVATMGLNIEEELLSLLLLGSLPDS
;
A
#
# COMPACT_ATOMS: atom_id res chain seq x y z
N MET A 1 4.70 -9.52 10.08
CA MET A 1 4.35 -8.40 9.17
C MET A 1 3.61 -8.98 7.97
N MET A 2 2.72 -8.21 7.32
CA MET A 2 1.93 -8.70 6.17
C MET A 2 2.74 -8.63 4.87
N LYS A 3 2.47 -9.53 3.93
CA LYS A 3 3.05 -9.46 2.58
C LYS A 3 2.37 -8.37 1.75
N LEU A 4 3.14 -7.65 0.94
CA LEU A 4 2.60 -6.72 -0.05
C LEU A 4 1.83 -7.51 -1.11
N THR A 5 0.64 -7.05 -1.42
CA THR A 5 -0.25 -7.54 -2.48
C THR A 5 -0.80 -6.34 -3.26
N ARG A 6 -1.60 -6.59 -4.30
CA ARG A 6 -2.18 -5.51 -5.11
C ARG A 6 -3.24 -4.68 -4.37
N SER A 7 -3.84 -5.20 -3.31
CA SER A 7 -4.98 -4.59 -2.62
C SER A 7 -4.64 -3.96 -1.26
N ASN A 8 -3.41 -4.13 -0.76
CA ASN A 8 -3.04 -3.68 0.59
C ASN A 8 -1.86 -2.68 0.61
N TRP A 9 -1.55 -2.03 -0.52
CA TRP A 9 -0.43 -1.09 -0.63
C TRP A 9 -0.42 -0.04 0.50
N VAL A 10 -1.56 0.61 0.77
CA VAL A 10 -1.64 1.69 1.77
C VAL A 10 -1.23 1.20 3.16
N THR A 11 -1.83 0.11 3.64
CA THR A 11 -1.52 -0.47 4.94
C THR A 11 -0.12 -1.05 4.99
N TRP A 12 0.33 -1.68 3.89
CA TRP A 12 1.67 -2.25 3.80
C TRP A 12 2.75 -1.17 3.82
N LYS A 13 2.58 -0.07 3.06
CA LYS A 13 3.53 1.06 2.97
C LYS A 13 3.79 1.64 4.36
N SER A 14 2.72 2.03 5.05
CA SER A 14 2.82 2.58 6.42
C SER A 14 3.52 1.62 7.38
N ARG A 15 3.16 0.32 7.39
CA ARG A 15 3.84 -0.65 8.27
C ARG A 15 5.30 -0.88 7.90
N MET A 16 5.64 -0.79 6.61
CA MET A 16 7.01 -0.93 6.14
C MET A 16 7.85 0.28 6.54
N GLU A 17 7.31 1.49 6.41
CA GLU A 17 7.93 2.72 6.90
C GLU A 17 8.24 2.62 8.40
N ASP A 18 7.26 2.22 9.22
CA ASP A 18 7.45 2.01 10.66
C ASP A 18 8.57 0.98 10.96
N MET A 19 8.59 -0.14 10.23
CA MET A 19 9.60 -1.19 10.42
C MET A 19 11.00 -0.73 10.04
N LEU A 20 11.13 0.01 8.93
CA LEU A 20 12.42 0.56 8.51
C LEU A 20 12.89 1.62 9.50
N TYR A 21 11.97 2.44 10.02
CA TYR A 21 12.27 3.38 11.09
C TYR A 21 12.81 2.67 12.34
N CYS A 22 12.11 1.66 12.83
CA CYS A 22 12.54 0.86 14.00
C CYS A 22 13.88 0.13 13.82
N GLN A 23 14.36 -0.03 12.59
CA GLN A 23 15.63 -0.70 12.27
C GLN A 23 16.75 0.28 11.89
N ASP A 24 16.52 1.58 12.03
CA ASP A 24 17.42 2.66 11.59
C ASP A 24 17.75 2.56 10.09
N LEU A 25 16.74 2.19 9.28
CA LEU A 25 16.83 1.99 7.82
C LEU A 25 16.02 3.01 7.02
N HIS A 26 15.36 3.99 7.66
CA HIS A 26 14.40 4.88 7.02
C HIS A 26 15.04 5.92 6.09
N GLU A 27 16.26 6.38 6.38
CA GLU A 27 16.93 7.48 5.66
C GLU A 27 16.88 7.36 4.13
N PRO A 28 17.16 6.19 3.50
CA PRO A 28 17.20 6.10 2.06
C PRO A 28 15.83 6.27 1.39
N ILE A 29 14.72 5.97 2.08
CA ILE A 29 13.37 6.05 1.50
C ILE A 29 12.67 7.38 1.77
N GLU A 30 13.14 8.18 2.73
CA GLU A 30 12.58 9.50 3.09
C GLU A 30 12.99 10.64 2.14
N GLY A 31 13.52 10.32 0.95
CA GLY A 31 13.88 11.33 -0.04
C GLY A 31 15.18 12.06 0.25
N ILE A 32 16.01 11.56 1.17
CA ILE A 32 17.42 11.95 1.28
C ILE A 32 18.11 11.46 0.00
N ASN A 33 18.15 12.31 -1.02
CA ASN A 33 18.60 11.99 -2.39
C ASN A 33 20.10 11.68 -2.50
N SER A 34 20.83 11.64 -1.38
CA SER A 34 22.26 11.43 -1.34
C SER A 34 22.71 10.87 0.00
N LYS A 35 23.70 9.98 -0.03
CA LYS A 35 24.43 9.54 1.15
C LYS A 35 24.78 10.74 2.07
N PRO A 36 24.49 10.67 3.38
CA PRO A 36 24.91 11.68 4.35
C PRO A 36 26.43 11.94 4.31
N GLU A 37 26.87 13.18 4.50
CA GLU A 37 28.30 13.56 4.43
C GLU A 37 29.17 12.81 5.44
N ASN A 38 28.61 12.49 6.61
CA ASN A 38 29.27 11.75 7.68
C ASN A 38 29.29 10.22 7.47
N MET A 39 28.69 9.70 6.38
CA MET A 39 28.62 8.26 6.12
C MET A 39 29.63 7.82 5.04
N SER A 40 30.31 6.71 5.29
CA SER A 40 31.20 6.08 4.31
C SER A 40 30.41 5.41 3.17
N ASP A 41 31.01 5.31 1.99
CA ASP A 41 30.37 4.65 0.83
C ASP A 41 30.07 3.17 1.10
N ALA A 42 30.94 2.51 1.85
CA ALA A 42 30.76 1.11 2.25
C ALA A 42 29.53 0.95 3.16
N ASN A 43 29.38 1.83 4.14
CA ASN A 43 28.23 1.81 5.05
C ASN A 43 26.93 2.14 4.29
N TRP A 44 26.96 3.11 3.38
CA TRP A 44 25.82 3.45 2.54
C TRP A 44 25.39 2.30 1.63
N THR A 45 26.35 1.66 0.97
CA THR A 45 26.08 0.49 0.10
C THR A 45 25.48 -0.66 0.89
N LYS A 46 26.00 -0.91 2.10
CA LYS A 46 25.46 -1.93 3.02
C LYS A 46 24.04 -1.58 3.48
N MET A 47 23.79 -0.31 3.82
CA MET A 47 22.49 0.22 4.23
C MET A 47 21.45 0.04 3.12
N ASN A 48 21.79 0.45 1.90
CA ASN A 48 20.96 0.25 0.70
C ASN A 48 20.62 -1.23 0.48
N ARG A 49 21.61 -2.13 0.57
CA ARG A 49 21.38 -3.57 0.39
C ARG A 49 20.48 -4.15 1.48
N LYS A 50 20.66 -3.73 2.74
CA LYS A 50 19.84 -4.17 3.88
C LYS A 50 18.39 -3.73 3.70
N ASN A 51 18.18 -2.47 3.32
CA ASN A 51 16.87 -1.92 2.98
C ASN A 51 16.14 -2.76 1.91
N ILE A 52 16.80 -2.99 0.76
CA ILE A 52 16.23 -3.77 -0.35
C ILE A 52 15.87 -5.19 0.12
N ALA A 53 16.72 -5.83 0.91
CA ALA A 53 16.48 -7.16 1.43
C ALA A 53 15.28 -7.19 2.39
N THR A 54 15.20 -6.26 3.34
CA THR A 54 14.08 -6.12 4.28
C THR A 54 12.77 -5.91 3.53
N ILE A 55 12.73 -4.97 2.59
CA ILE A 55 11.54 -4.68 1.78
C ILE A 55 11.07 -5.92 1.00
N ARG A 56 11.98 -6.60 0.29
CA ARG A 56 11.66 -7.78 -0.53
C ARG A 56 11.20 -8.98 0.30
N GLN A 57 11.68 -9.11 1.53
CA GLN A 57 11.25 -10.17 2.45
C GLN A 57 9.75 -10.12 2.70
N TRP A 58 9.13 -8.94 2.63
CA TRP A 58 7.71 -8.74 2.91
C TRP A 58 6.86 -8.55 1.66
N MET A 59 7.24 -9.18 0.55
CA MET A 59 6.48 -9.16 -0.71
C MET A 59 5.90 -10.51 -1.08
N ASP A 60 4.73 -10.47 -1.71
CA ASP A 60 4.21 -11.58 -2.49
C ASP A 60 5.10 -11.84 -3.72
N GLU A 61 5.18 -13.10 -4.15
CA GLU A 61 6.01 -13.53 -5.27
C GLU A 61 5.64 -12.82 -6.58
N SER A 62 4.34 -12.59 -6.82
CA SER A 62 3.85 -11.90 -8.02
C SER A 62 4.40 -10.48 -8.14
N ILE A 63 4.65 -9.80 -7.01
CA ILE A 63 5.20 -8.45 -6.97
C ILE A 63 6.74 -8.48 -7.01
N TYR A 64 7.34 -9.45 -6.30
CA TYR A 64 8.79 -9.62 -6.24
C TYR A 64 9.43 -9.69 -7.63
N HIS A 65 8.83 -10.44 -8.58
CA HIS A 65 9.38 -10.57 -9.93
C HIS A 65 9.53 -9.23 -10.66
N HIS A 66 8.62 -8.28 -10.44
CA HIS A 66 8.67 -6.95 -11.07
C HIS A 66 9.81 -6.07 -10.57
N VAL A 67 10.35 -6.35 -9.38
CA VAL A 67 11.33 -5.49 -8.69
C VAL A 67 12.63 -6.20 -8.33
N SER A 68 12.76 -7.49 -8.66
CA SER A 68 13.90 -8.34 -8.32
C SER A 68 15.26 -7.81 -8.79
N LYS A 69 15.28 -7.05 -9.88
CA LYS A 69 16.48 -6.46 -10.48
C LYS A 69 16.89 -5.09 -9.92
N GLU A 70 16.04 -4.45 -9.11
CA GLU A 70 16.38 -3.15 -8.53
C GLU A 70 17.55 -3.27 -7.56
N THR A 71 18.58 -2.44 -7.72
CA THR A 71 19.78 -2.43 -6.85
C THR A 71 19.86 -1.20 -5.98
N ASP A 72 18.94 -0.27 -6.15
CA ASP A 72 18.84 0.97 -5.42
C ASP A 72 17.48 1.04 -4.72
N VAL A 73 17.49 1.31 -3.41
CA VAL A 73 16.28 1.33 -2.58
C VAL A 73 15.35 2.49 -2.96
N GLN A 74 15.88 3.63 -3.40
CA GLN A 74 15.04 4.75 -3.82
C GLN A 74 14.33 4.44 -5.13
N ALA A 75 15.04 3.90 -6.11
CA ALA A 75 14.45 3.43 -7.36
C ALA A 75 13.38 2.37 -7.09
N LEU A 76 13.66 1.42 -6.18
CA LEU A 76 12.70 0.42 -5.72
C LEU A 76 11.44 1.07 -5.11
N TRP A 77 11.60 2.01 -4.18
CA TRP A 77 10.50 2.67 -3.49
C TRP A 77 9.64 3.50 -4.46
N LYS A 78 10.28 4.36 -5.27
CA LYS A 78 9.60 5.16 -6.31
C LYS A 78 8.85 4.28 -7.32
N LYS A 79 9.39 3.11 -7.65
CA LYS A 79 8.71 2.16 -8.52
C LYS A 79 7.44 1.62 -7.89
N PHE A 80 7.41 1.37 -6.58
CA PHE A 80 6.16 1.01 -5.92
C PHE A 80 5.15 2.15 -5.88
N GLU A 81 5.58 3.37 -5.57
CA GLU A 81 4.70 4.54 -5.61
C GLU A 81 4.10 4.70 -7.01
N SER A 82 4.92 4.56 -8.05
CA SER A 82 4.45 4.57 -9.45
C SER A 82 3.47 3.43 -9.77
N LEU A 83 3.70 2.22 -9.25
CA LEU A 83 2.84 1.07 -9.52
C LEU A 83 1.51 1.17 -8.77
N PHE A 84 1.50 1.62 -7.52
CA PHE A 84 0.34 1.55 -6.64
C PHE A 84 -0.39 2.89 -6.50
N GLU A 85 0.33 4.01 -6.41
CA GLU A 85 -0.26 5.33 -6.14
C GLU A 85 -0.66 6.09 -7.41
N LYS A 86 -0.41 5.53 -8.60
CA LYS A 86 -0.85 6.14 -9.85
C LYS A 86 -2.38 6.32 -9.86
N LYS A 87 -2.84 7.57 -9.74
CA LYS A 87 -4.26 7.97 -9.68
C LYS A 87 -4.94 7.96 -11.06
N THR A 88 -4.84 6.84 -11.78
CA THR A 88 -5.45 6.72 -13.11
C THR A 88 -6.97 6.67 -13.05
N ALA A 89 -7.64 7.17 -14.09
CA ALA A 89 -9.09 7.02 -14.24
C ALA A 89 -9.53 5.55 -14.20
N ALA A 90 -8.79 4.65 -14.85
CA ALA A 90 -9.06 3.21 -14.84
C ALA A 90 -9.08 2.62 -13.42
N LYS A 91 -8.08 2.93 -12.58
CA LYS A 91 -8.06 2.49 -11.17
C LYS A 91 -9.21 3.07 -10.35
N LYS A 92 -9.51 4.37 -10.54
CA LYS A 92 -10.68 5.00 -9.91
C LYS A 92 -11.97 4.28 -10.27
N THR A 93 -12.17 3.96 -11.55
CA THR A 93 -13.34 3.21 -12.02
C THR A 93 -13.41 1.81 -11.41
N ILE A 94 -12.28 1.09 -11.30
CA ILE A 94 -12.27 -0.24 -10.66
C ILE A 94 -12.69 -0.15 -9.20
N LEU A 95 -12.11 0.77 -8.42
CA LEU A 95 -12.43 0.93 -7.00
C LEU A 95 -13.88 1.38 -6.76
N ILE A 96 -14.39 2.31 -7.56
CA ILE A 96 -15.80 2.73 -7.47
C ILE A 96 -16.74 1.58 -7.83
N LYS A 97 -16.41 0.78 -8.85
CA LYS A 97 -17.19 -0.42 -9.20
C LYS A 97 -17.16 -1.45 -8.08
N GLU A 98 -16.01 -1.66 -7.45
CA GLU A 98 -15.88 -2.58 -6.31
C GLU A 98 -16.73 -2.10 -5.13
N LEU A 99 -16.66 -0.80 -4.81
CA LEU A 99 -17.43 -0.21 -3.71
C LEU A 99 -18.93 -0.31 -3.93
N VAL A 100 -19.42 0.07 -5.10
CA VAL A 100 -20.86 0.09 -5.44
C VAL A 100 -21.45 -1.31 -5.54
N ASN A 101 -20.66 -2.29 -5.98
CA ASN A 101 -21.11 -3.68 -6.11
C ASN A 101 -20.81 -4.55 -4.88
N MET A 102 -20.26 -3.97 -3.81
CA MET A 102 -19.95 -4.73 -2.61
C MET A 102 -21.25 -5.22 -1.96
N LYS A 103 -21.33 -6.53 -1.70
CA LYS A 103 -22.47 -7.19 -1.06
C LYS A 103 -22.00 -8.07 0.08
N TYR A 104 -22.77 -8.06 1.16
CA TYR A 104 -22.57 -8.96 2.29
C TYR A 104 -22.76 -10.40 1.83
N VAL A 105 -21.91 -11.29 2.36
CA VAL A 105 -21.97 -12.72 2.11
C VAL A 105 -22.22 -13.38 3.46
N GLU A 106 -23.24 -14.24 3.55
CA GLU A 106 -23.72 -14.83 4.81
C GLU A 106 -22.62 -15.56 5.60
N ASP A 107 -21.66 -16.17 4.90
CA ASP A 107 -20.52 -16.89 5.50
C ASP A 107 -19.40 -15.99 6.05
N VAL A 108 -19.56 -14.67 6.00
CA VAL A 108 -18.56 -13.67 6.44
C VAL A 108 -19.13 -12.84 7.58
N SER A 109 -18.37 -12.61 8.66
CA SER A 109 -18.86 -11.75 9.74
C SER A 109 -19.12 -10.32 9.27
N VAL A 110 -20.15 -9.68 9.83
CA VAL A 110 -20.48 -8.27 9.55
C VAL A 110 -19.29 -7.35 9.79
N THR A 111 -18.49 -7.59 10.83
CA THR A 111 -17.26 -6.84 11.10
C THR A 111 -16.23 -6.99 9.97
N LYS A 112 -16.06 -8.20 9.42
CA LYS A 112 -15.12 -8.44 8.33
C LYS A 112 -15.62 -7.78 7.03
N HIS A 113 -16.92 -7.82 6.76
CA HIS A 113 -17.55 -7.07 5.66
C HIS A 113 -17.30 -5.56 5.79
N PHE A 114 -17.60 -4.99 6.96
CA PHE A 114 -17.38 -3.58 7.24
C PHE A 114 -15.91 -3.17 7.05
N ASN A 115 -14.97 -3.97 7.57
CA ASN A 115 -13.54 -3.71 7.39
C ASN A 115 -13.12 -3.73 5.91
N ASN A 116 -13.68 -4.63 5.10
CA ASN A 116 -13.42 -4.66 3.66
C ASN A 116 -13.97 -3.40 2.98
N LEU A 117 -15.19 -2.99 3.32
CA LEU A 117 -15.81 -1.78 2.79
C LEU A 117 -14.98 -0.52 3.15
N GLN A 118 -14.55 -0.40 4.41
CA GLN A 118 -13.68 0.68 4.88
C GLN A 118 -12.33 0.70 4.16
N ASN A 119 -11.76 -0.48 3.88
CA ASN A 119 -10.51 -0.57 3.12
C ASN A 119 -10.66 -0.03 1.69
N VAL A 120 -11.78 -0.30 1.02
CA VAL A 120 -12.05 0.23 -0.33
C VAL A 120 -12.28 1.75 -0.27
N ILE A 121 -13.03 2.25 0.73
CA ILE A 121 -13.24 3.70 0.94
C ILE A 121 -11.91 4.43 1.12
N ASN A 122 -11.03 3.92 1.99
CA ASN A 122 -9.72 4.51 2.22
C ASN A 122 -8.90 4.54 0.93
N GLN A 123 -8.96 3.49 0.10
CA GLN A 123 -8.30 3.49 -1.21
C GLN A 123 -8.88 4.55 -2.16
N VAL A 124 -10.20 4.70 -2.22
CA VAL A 124 -10.87 5.74 -3.02
C VAL A 124 -10.42 7.14 -2.57
N ALA A 125 -10.34 7.40 -1.26
CA ALA A 125 -9.83 8.66 -0.70
C ALA A 125 -8.36 8.93 -1.10
N THR A 126 -7.48 7.92 -1.06
CA THR A 126 -6.08 8.08 -1.51
C THR A 126 -5.97 8.44 -3.00
N MET A 127 -6.97 8.07 -3.81
CA MET A 127 -7.07 8.43 -5.23
C MET A 127 -7.57 9.87 -5.44
N GLY A 128 -7.84 10.62 -4.37
CA GLY A 128 -8.37 11.99 -4.39
C GLY A 128 -9.86 12.06 -4.70
N LEU A 129 -10.60 11.00 -4.37
CA LEU A 129 -12.06 10.98 -4.47
C LEU A 129 -12.62 10.90 -3.05
N ASN A 130 -13.24 11.97 -2.58
CA ASN A 130 -13.91 11.97 -1.28
C ASN A 130 -15.37 11.58 -1.49
N ILE A 131 -15.85 10.65 -0.66
CA ILE A 131 -17.25 10.24 -0.64
C ILE A 131 -17.90 10.90 0.56
N GLU A 132 -19.02 11.57 0.35
CA GLU A 132 -19.79 12.21 1.40
C GLU A 132 -20.31 11.17 2.40
N GLU A 133 -20.39 11.55 3.68
CA GLU A 133 -20.77 10.66 4.78
C GLU A 133 -22.18 10.05 4.58
N GLU A 134 -23.11 10.82 4.02
CA GLU A 134 -24.45 10.34 3.68
C GLU A 134 -24.38 9.22 2.63
N LEU A 135 -23.63 9.42 1.55
CA LEU A 135 -23.46 8.41 0.50
C LEU A 135 -22.72 7.17 1.02
N LEU A 136 -21.76 7.33 1.92
CA LEU A 136 -21.10 6.20 2.61
C LEU A 136 -22.11 5.35 3.40
N SER A 137 -23.02 6.01 4.12
CA SER A 137 -24.07 5.35 4.89
C SER A 137 -25.02 4.58 3.97
N LEU A 138 -25.42 5.18 2.84
CA LEU A 138 -26.27 4.54 1.83
C LEU A 138 -25.59 3.33 1.18
N LEU A 139 -24.30 3.42 0.86
CA LEU A 139 -23.52 2.31 0.30
C LEU A 139 -23.39 1.15 1.29
N LEU A 140 -23.16 1.45 2.57
CA LEU A 140 -23.11 0.42 3.61
C LEU A 140 -24.46 -0.29 3.74
N LEU A 141 -25.56 0.45 3.88
CA LEU A 141 -26.91 -0.13 3.98
C LEU A 141 -27.27 -0.95 2.73
N GLY A 142 -27.00 -0.41 1.55
CA GLY A 142 -27.25 -1.10 0.27
C GLY A 142 -26.36 -2.32 0.03
N SER A 143 -25.30 -2.50 0.81
CA SER A 143 -24.46 -3.70 0.74
C SER A 143 -25.02 -4.89 1.53
N LEU A 144 -25.95 -4.65 2.46
CA LEU A 144 -26.55 -5.69 3.28
C LEU A 144 -27.66 -6.42 2.52
N PRO A 145 -28.06 -7.64 2.94
CA PRO A 145 -29.20 -8.34 2.36
C PRO A 145 -30.50 -7.58 2.61
N ASP A 146 -31.46 -7.74 1.70
CA ASP A 146 -32.83 -7.30 1.94
C ASP A 146 -33.43 -8.15 3.07
N SER A 147 -34.00 -7.50 4.09
CA SER A 147 -34.64 -8.14 5.25
C SER A 147 -35.88 -8.95 4.88
#